data_AF-A0A373WG94-F1
#
_entry.id   AF-A0A373WG94-F1
#
_cell.length_a   1.000
_cell.length_b   1.000
_cell.length_c   1.000
_cell.angle_alpha   90.00
_cell.angle_beta   90.00
_cell.angle_gamma   90.00
#
_symmetry.space_group_name_H-M   'P 1'
#
loop_
_entity.id
_entity.type
_entity.pdbx_description
1 polymer ?
#
loop_
_entity_poly.entity_id
_entity_poly.type
_entity_poly.pdbx_seq_one_letter_code
_entity_poly.pdbx_strand_id
1 'polypeptide(L)'
;MDDNKKFGDVSQEDIDKAKKAAPDDLKEKQPVNVMDEVFEWAESFVFAMFMVILIFTFFFRIVLVQGPSMRETLQDQDRLIITHINYTPQKGDIVVINSEKLGKTIIKRVIGTGGDKVVVDYNNNTVTVNGKVISNDNIREAMYNTNLFDEKYEVEENVFEYDVPEGKLFVMGDNRNNSTDSRRIGFIDPSDVLGKAVLRLYPFDSFGKVS
;
A
#
# COMPACT_ATOMS: atom_id res chain seq x y z
N MET A 1 79.24 -34.81 39.29
CA MET A 1 78.08 -34.29 40.04
C MET A 1 76.94 -34.24 39.03
N ASP A 2 76.20 -35.34 38.93
CA ASP A 2 75.01 -35.46 38.08
C ASP A 2 73.79 -35.34 39.00
N ASP A 3 73.16 -34.17 39.01
CA ASP A 3 71.86 -33.96 39.68
C ASP A 3 70.77 -33.87 38.61
N ASN A 4 70.46 -35.00 37.97
CA ASN A 4 69.28 -35.11 37.13
C ASN A 4 68.09 -35.53 38.01
N LYS A 5 67.45 -34.53 38.65
CA LYS A 5 66.20 -34.70 39.40
C LYS A 5 65.12 -35.13 38.41
N LYS A 6 64.75 -36.43 38.43
CA LYS A 6 63.55 -36.94 37.74
C LYS A 6 62.33 -36.17 38.28
N PHE A 7 61.76 -35.31 37.44
CA PHE A 7 60.39 -34.86 37.64
C PHE A 7 59.48 -36.09 37.59
N GLY A 8 58.72 -36.32 38.66
CA GLY A 8 57.80 -37.44 38.74
C GLY A 8 56.73 -37.34 37.65
N ASP A 9 56.31 -38.49 37.13
CA ASP A 9 55.25 -38.58 36.14
C ASP A 9 53.99 -37.90 36.71
N VAL A 10 53.56 -36.83 36.04
CA VAL A 10 52.32 -36.14 36.38
C VAL A 10 51.17 -37.11 36.06
N SER A 11 50.36 -37.42 37.08
CA SER A 11 49.25 -38.34 36.89
C SER A 11 48.18 -37.70 36.01
N GLN A 12 47.43 -38.53 35.27
CA GLN A 12 46.31 -38.03 34.46
C GLN A 12 45.25 -37.31 35.32
N GLU A 13 45.09 -37.73 36.58
CA GLU A 13 44.23 -37.05 37.55
C GLU A 13 44.68 -35.62 37.87
N ASP A 14 45.98 -35.37 37.97
CA ASP A 14 46.52 -34.03 38.22
C ASP A 14 46.31 -33.10 37.00
N ILE A 15 46.43 -33.66 35.78
CA ILE A 15 46.14 -32.95 34.53
C ILE A 15 44.65 -32.59 34.45
N ASP A 16 43.77 -33.53 34.78
CA ASP A 16 42.32 -33.34 34.71
C ASP A 16 41.84 -32.34 35.78
N LYS A 17 42.45 -32.36 36.97
CA LYS A 17 42.19 -31.39 38.04
C LYS A 17 42.66 -29.98 37.66
N ALA A 18 43.81 -29.87 37.00
CA ALA A 18 44.32 -28.59 36.49
C ALA A 18 43.43 -28.00 35.39
N LYS A 19 42.94 -28.82 34.44
CA LYS A 19 41.97 -28.39 33.42
C LYS A 19 40.64 -27.91 34.00
N LYS A 20 40.19 -28.54 35.10
CA LYS A 20 38.94 -28.18 35.77
C LYS A 20 39.06 -26.90 36.62
N ALA A 21 40.25 -26.59 37.12
CA ALA A 21 40.57 -25.39 37.89
C ALA A 21 41.01 -24.19 37.02
N ALA A 22 41.18 -24.38 35.71
CA ALA A 22 41.54 -23.31 34.79
C ALA A 22 40.42 -22.27 34.69
N PRO A 23 40.75 -20.96 34.65
CA PRO A 23 39.78 -19.90 34.43
C PRO A 23 39.07 -20.10 33.07
N ASP A 24 37.81 -19.65 32.97
CA ASP A 24 36.90 -19.99 31.85
C ASP A 24 37.42 -19.54 30.48
N ASP A 25 38.36 -18.59 30.44
CA ASP A 25 39.04 -18.09 29.24
C ASP A 25 40.11 -19.04 28.68
N LEU A 26 40.58 -20.01 29.49
CA LEU A 26 41.55 -21.04 29.09
C LEU A 26 40.91 -22.41 28.79
N LYS A 27 39.59 -22.54 28.96
CA LYS A 27 38.86 -23.74 28.51
C LYS A 27 38.71 -23.66 26.99
N GLU A 28 39.12 -24.71 26.28
CA GLU A 28 38.87 -24.82 24.83
C GLU A 28 37.39 -24.54 24.56
N LYS A 29 37.10 -23.50 23.76
CA LYS A 29 35.75 -23.25 23.27
C LYS A 29 35.28 -24.52 22.56
N GLN A 30 34.23 -25.13 23.09
CA GLN A 30 33.57 -26.28 22.47
C GLN A 30 33.35 -25.95 20.99
N PRO A 31 33.70 -26.85 20.06
CA PRO A 31 33.52 -26.59 18.63
C PRO A 31 32.05 -26.28 18.41
N VAL A 32 31.76 -25.10 17.87
CA VAL A 32 30.38 -24.70 17.63
C VAL A 32 29.78 -25.70 16.66
N ASN A 33 28.67 -26.33 17.06
CA ASN A 33 28.00 -27.31 16.25
C ASN A 33 27.32 -26.58 15.09
N VAL A 34 27.93 -26.62 13.91
CA VAL A 34 27.47 -25.92 12.71
C VAL A 34 26.02 -26.27 12.37
N MET A 35 25.55 -27.48 12.73
CA MET A 35 24.15 -27.85 12.53
C MET A 35 23.21 -27.05 13.43
N ASP A 36 23.59 -26.83 14.70
CA ASP A 36 22.78 -26.07 15.66
C ASP A 36 22.68 -24.59 15.22
N GLU A 37 23.79 -24.00 14.74
CA GLU A 37 23.75 -22.65 14.14
C GLU A 37 22.82 -22.60 12.91
N VAL A 38 22.91 -23.57 11.99
CA VAL A 38 22.05 -23.61 10.80
C VAL A 38 20.57 -23.72 11.18
N PHE A 39 20.23 -24.49 12.23
CA PHE A 39 18.86 -24.58 12.72
C PHE A 39 18.35 -23.28 13.34
N GLU A 40 19.18 -22.55 14.12
CA GLU A 40 18.81 -21.24 14.68
C GLU A 40 18.56 -20.18 13.57
N TRP A 41 19.40 -20.17 12.54
CA TRP A 41 19.20 -19.30 11.37
C TRP A 41 17.93 -19.69 10.59
N ALA A 42 17.66 -20.99 10.43
CA ALA A 42 16.46 -21.47 9.78
C ALA A 42 15.19 -21.10 10.55
N GLU A 43 15.18 -21.24 11.88
CA GLU A 43 14.05 -20.83 12.73
C GLU A 43 13.76 -19.34 12.57
N SER A 44 14.81 -18.50 12.64
CA SER A 44 14.69 -17.05 12.45
C SER A 44 14.15 -16.70 11.06
N PHE A 45 14.62 -17.40 10.02
CA PHE A 45 14.14 -17.21 8.65
C PHE A 45 12.67 -17.62 8.48
N VAL A 46 12.27 -18.76 9.05
CA VAL A 46 10.88 -19.23 9.02
C VAL A 46 9.99 -18.25 9.76
N PHE A 47 10.41 -17.75 10.92
CA PHE A 47 9.67 -16.75 11.68
C PHE A 47 9.52 -15.44 10.90
N ALA A 48 10.60 -14.96 10.26
CA ALA A 48 10.56 -13.77 9.41
C ALA A 48 9.60 -13.96 8.22
N MET A 49 9.67 -15.11 7.54
CA MET A 49 8.77 -15.43 6.43
C MET A 49 7.31 -15.51 6.88
N PHE A 50 7.05 -16.12 8.04
CA PHE A 50 5.72 -16.16 8.65
C PHE A 50 5.18 -14.75 8.94
N MET A 51 6.01 -13.87 9.50
CA MET A 51 5.63 -12.47 9.75
C MET A 51 5.34 -11.71 8.45
N VAL A 52 6.15 -11.90 7.41
CA VAL A 52 5.89 -11.33 6.09
C VAL A 52 4.54 -11.82 5.55
N ILE A 53 4.27 -13.12 5.61
CA ILE A 53 3.00 -13.70 5.15
C ILE A 53 1.81 -13.09 5.91
N LEU A 54 1.89 -13.00 7.24
CA LEU A 54 0.84 -12.35 8.04
C LEU A 54 0.63 -10.90 7.61
N ILE A 55 1.71 -10.13 7.46
CA ILE A 55 1.63 -8.72 7.08
C ILE A 55 0.93 -8.58 5.71
N PHE A 56 1.34 -9.35 4.72
CA PHE A 56 0.75 -9.31 3.38
C PHE A 56 -0.66 -9.90 3.31
N THR A 57 -1.03 -10.78 4.23
CA THR A 57 -2.38 -11.37 4.30
C THR A 57 -3.39 -10.40 4.93
N PHE A 58 -3.00 -9.68 5.98
CA PHE A 58 -3.91 -8.83 6.74
C PHE A 58 -3.92 -7.37 6.28
N PHE A 59 -2.79 -6.82 5.85
CA PHE A 59 -2.66 -5.38 5.62
C PHE A 59 -2.71 -4.95 4.16
N PHE A 60 -2.36 -5.84 3.25
CA PHE A 60 -2.24 -5.56 1.83
C PHE A 60 -3.18 -6.45 1.03
N ARG A 61 -3.73 -5.93 -0.07
CA ARG A 61 -4.50 -6.73 -1.02
C ARG A 61 -4.04 -6.42 -2.43
N ILE A 62 -3.99 -7.44 -3.28
CA ILE A 62 -3.72 -7.27 -4.70
C ILE A 62 -5.05 -7.16 -5.44
N VAL A 63 -5.23 -6.07 -6.18
CA VAL A 63 -6.42 -5.82 -7.01
C VAL A 63 -6.02 -5.70 -8.48
N LEU A 64 -6.91 -6.16 -9.37
CA LEU A 64 -6.76 -6.02 -10.82
C LEU A 64 -7.60 -4.82 -11.29
N VAL A 65 -6.99 -3.90 -12.03
CA VAL A 65 -7.72 -2.81 -12.68
C VAL A 65 -8.52 -3.36 -13.85
N GLN A 66 -9.82 -3.08 -13.83
CA GLN A 66 -10.76 -3.49 -14.88
C GLN A 66 -11.44 -2.25 -15.47
N GLY A 67 -11.20 -2.02 -16.76
CA GLY A 67 -11.83 -0.97 -17.54
C GLY A 67 -11.05 0.35 -17.61
N PRO A 68 -11.52 1.28 -18.44
CA PRO A 68 -10.73 2.42 -18.89
C PRO A 68 -10.85 3.67 -18.02
N SER A 69 -11.61 3.63 -16.91
CA SER A 69 -12.01 4.83 -16.17
C SER A 69 -10.86 5.59 -15.51
N MET A 70 -9.73 4.93 -15.29
CA MET A 70 -8.52 5.51 -14.72
C MET A 70 -7.39 5.62 -15.75
N ARG A 71 -7.68 5.43 -17.05
CA ARG A 71 -6.69 5.57 -18.13
C ARG A 71 -5.94 6.89 -18.00
N GLU A 72 -4.68 6.88 -18.40
CA GLU A 72 -3.62 7.89 -18.17
C GLU A 72 -2.87 7.69 -16.86
N THR A 73 -3.57 7.39 -15.77
CA THR A 73 -2.90 7.03 -14.52
C THR A 73 -2.77 5.51 -14.36
N LEU A 74 -3.81 4.74 -14.64
CA LEU A 74 -3.86 3.28 -14.52
C LEU A 74 -4.40 2.66 -15.81
N GLN A 75 -3.75 1.59 -16.29
CA GLN A 75 -4.16 0.86 -17.47
C GLN A 75 -4.98 -0.38 -17.10
N ASP A 76 -5.78 -0.86 -18.06
CA ASP A 76 -6.46 -2.14 -17.89
C ASP A 76 -5.43 -3.25 -17.66
N GLN A 77 -5.74 -4.21 -16.79
CA GLN A 77 -4.84 -5.27 -16.33
C GLN A 77 -3.70 -4.87 -15.39
N ASP A 78 -3.59 -3.59 -14.99
CA ASP A 78 -2.67 -3.21 -13.93
C ASP A 78 -2.99 -3.99 -12.64
N ARG A 79 -1.96 -4.52 -11.98
CA ARG A 79 -2.09 -5.17 -10.66
C ARG A 79 -1.57 -4.23 -9.60
N LEU A 80 -2.45 -3.84 -8.67
CA LEU A 80 -2.15 -2.85 -7.66
C LEU A 80 -2.14 -3.49 -6.28
N ILE A 81 -1.25 -3.03 -5.41
CA ILE A 81 -1.38 -3.22 -3.97
C ILE A 81 -2.23 -2.09 -3.42
N ILE A 82 -3.23 -2.46 -2.64
CA ILE A 82 -4.01 -1.54 -1.82
C ILE A 82 -3.75 -1.77 -0.32
N THR A 83 -3.90 -0.71 0.47
CA THR A 83 -3.84 -0.75 1.95
C THR A 83 -5.04 -0.02 2.55
N HIS A 84 -5.45 -0.44 3.75
CA HIS A 84 -6.57 0.13 4.51
C HIS A 84 -6.20 0.41 5.98
N ILE A 85 -4.93 0.29 6.35
CA ILE A 85 -4.47 0.44 7.74
C ILE A 85 -4.67 1.89 8.20
N ASN A 86 -5.52 2.10 9.21
CA ASN A 86 -5.80 3.42 9.80
C ASN A 86 -5.99 4.50 8.72
N TYR A 87 -6.70 4.14 7.66
CA TYR A 87 -6.75 4.92 6.45
C TYR A 87 -8.05 5.72 6.39
N THR A 88 -7.91 7.05 6.33
CA THR A 88 -8.99 7.97 5.99
C THR A 88 -8.74 8.49 4.57
N PRO A 89 -9.70 8.34 3.64
CA PRO A 89 -9.55 8.84 2.28
C PRO A 89 -9.29 10.35 2.21
N GLN A 90 -8.24 10.73 1.49
CA GLN A 90 -7.85 12.13 1.31
C GLN A 90 -7.94 12.53 -0.17
N LYS A 91 -8.08 13.83 -0.41
CA LYS A 91 -8.05 14.40 -1.77
C LYS A 91 -6.78 13.99 -2.51
N GLY A 92 -6.96 13.55 -3.74
CA GLY A 92 -5.90 13.03 -4.61
C GLY A 92 -5.68 11.52 -4.48
N ASP A 93 -6.16 10.86 -3.43
CA ASP A 93 -5.99 9.42 -3.29
C ASP A 93 -6.72 8.64 -4.39
N ILE A 94 -6.08 7.59 -4.90
CA ILE A 94 -6.74 6.59 -5.73
C ILE A 94 -7.24 5.47 -4.82
N VAL A 95 -8.54 5.28 -4.79
CA VAL A 95 -9.23 4.36 -3.88
C VAL A 95 -10.00 3.30 -4.64
N VAL A 96 -10.03 2.11 -4.07
CA VAL A 96 -10.90 1.01 -4.51
C VAL A 96 -12.17 1.05 -3.67
N ILE A 97 -13.31 1.08 -4.32
CA ILE A 97 -14.64 1.25 -3.72
C ILE A 97 -15.50 0.06 -4.10
N ASN A 98 -16.17 -0.55 -3.13
CA ASN A 98 -17.24 -1.49 -3.40
C ASN A 98 -18.54 -0.71 -3.66
N SER A 99 -18.91 -0.51 -4.92
CA SER A 99 -20.07 0.31 -5.26
C SER A 99 -21.36 -0.52 -5.27
N GLU A 100 -22.20 -0.34 -4.25
CA GLU A 100 -23.52 -0.97 -4.19
C GLU A 100 -24.38 -0.57 -5.40
N LYS A 101 -24.36 0.72 -5.77
CA LYS A 101 -25.11 1.25 -6.91
C LYS A 101 -24.76 0.60 -8.25
N LEU A 102 -23.51 0.18 -8.42
CA LEU A 102 -23.05 -0.49 -9.65
C LEU A 102 -22.97 -2.01 -9.51
N GLY A 103 -23.21 -2.56 -8.31
CA GLY A 103 -23.04 -3.98 -8.02
C GLY A 103 -21.62 -4.50 -8.29
N LYS A 104 -20.60 -3.64 -8.21
CA LYS A 104 -19.21 -4.01 -8.52
C LYS A 104 -18.18 -3.12 -7.84
N THR A 105 -16.98 -3.66 -7.71
CA THR A 105 -15.80 -2.90 -7.28
C THR A 105 -15.33 -1.95 -8.39
N ILE A 106 -15.06 -0.70 -8.03
CA ILE A 106 -14.52 0.33 -8.92
C ILE A 106 -13.28 0.96 -8.31
N ILE A 107 -12.43 1.53 -9.16
CA ILE A 107 -11.27 2.33 -8.75
C ILE A 107 -11.44 3.76 -9.26
N LYS A 108 -11.25 4.75 -8.38
CA LYS A 108 -11.47 6.18 -8.66
C LYS A 108 -10.51 7.04 -7.85
N ARG A 109 -10.34 8.30 -8.26
CA ARG A 109 -9.62 9.32 -7.51
C ARG A 109 -10.57 10.13 -6.63
N VAL A 110 -10.20 10.34 -5.37
CA VAL A 110 -10.90 11.25 -4.47
C VAL A 110 -10.63 12.68 -4.90
N ILE A 111 -11.68 13.41 -5.25
CA ILE A 111 -11.60 14.82 -5.68
C ILE A 111 -11.96 15.74 -4.51
N GLY A 112 -13.04 15.41 -3.79
CA GLY A 112 -13.52 16.16 -2.64
C GLY A 112 -13.86 15.24 -1.46
N THR A 113 -13.68 15.78 -0.26
CA THR A 113 -14.08 15.17 1.03
C THR A 113 -15.18 16.02 1.67
N GLY A 114 -15.82 15.51 2.72
CA GLY A 114 -16.88 16.25 3.43
C GLY A 114 -16.54 17.72 3.71
N GLY A 115 -17.50 18.59 3.42
CA GLY A 115 -17.38 20.05 3.53
C GLY A 115 -16.76 20.74 2.30
N ASP A 116 -16.20 19.99 1.34
CA ASP A 116 -15.69 20.58 0.10
C ASP A 116 -16.83 20.95 -0.86
N LYS A 117 -16.62 22.03 -1.60
CA LYS A 117 -17.40 22.41 -2.78
C LYS A 117 -16.63 22.03 -4.04
N VAL A 118 -17.18 21.13 -4.85
CA VAL A 118 -16.59 20.69 -6.12
C VAL A 118 -17.37 21.31 -7.27
N VAL A 119 -16.69 22.01 -8.16
CA VAL A 119 -17.31 22.56 -9.39
C VAL A 119 -16.70 21.88 -10.60
N VAL A 120 -17.54 21.32 -11.46
CA VAL A 120 -17.16 20.76 -12.77
C VAL A 120 -17.70 21.68 -13.85
N ASP A 121 -16.78 22.40 -14.50
CA ASP A 121 -17.09 23.36 -15.55
C ASP A 121 -16.64 22.78 -16.89
N TYR A 122 -17.61 22.36 -17.71
CA TYR A 122 -17.36 21.80 -19.03
C TYR A 122 -17.05 22.89 -20.07
N ASN A 123 -17.49 24.14 -19.86
CA ASN A 123 -17.23 25.25 -20.77
C ASN A 123 -15.74 25.64 -20.74
N ASN A 124 -15.16 25.69 -19.53
CA ASN A 124 -13.75 26.01 -19.32
C ASN A 124 -12.86 24.76 -19.19
N ASN A 125 -13.43 23.56 -19.26
CA ASN A 125 -12.73 22.30 -19.07
C ASN A 125 -11.93 22.24 -17.74
N THR A 126 -12.56 22.64 -16.65
CA THR A 126 -11.93 22.66 -15.33
C THR A 126 -12.73 21.90 -14.29
N VAL A 127 -12.01 21.41 -13.28
CA VAL A 127 -12.60 20.97 -12.02
C VAL A 127 -11.96 21.80 -10.91
N THR A 128 -12.76 22.36 -10.03
CA THR A 128 -12.27 23.11 -8.87
C THR A 128 -12.76 22.50 -7.57
N VAL A 129 -11.95 22.63 -6.53
CA VAL A 129 -12.31 22.25 -5.15
C VAL A 129 -12.08 23.47 -4.28
N ASN A 130 -13.14 23.98 -3.67
CA ASN A 130 -13.14 25.22 -2.87
C ASN A 130 -12.53 26.41 -3.64
N GLY A 131 -12.90 26.55 -4.92
CA GLY A 131 -12.43 27.62 -5.80
C GLY A 131 -11.01 27.45 -6.34
N LYS A 132 -10.28 26.39 -5.95
CA LYS A 132 -8.96 26.08 -6.49
C LYS A 132 -9.05 25.03 -7.59
N VAL A 133 -8.55 25.35 -8.78
CA VAL A 133 -8.42 24.40 -9.90
C VAL A 133 -7.54 23.23 -9.47
N ILE A 134 -8.03 22.00 -9.64
CA ILE A 134 -7.22 20.80 -9.43
C ILE A 134 -6.34 20.57 -10.65
N SER A 135 -5.16 19.97 -10.45
CA SER A 135 -4.27 19.68 -11.58
C SER A 135 -4.96 18.75 -12.59
N ASN A 136 -4.81 19.10 -13.86
CA ASN A 136 -5.29 18.32 -15.00
C ASN A 136 -4.17 17.45 -15.61
N ASP A 137 -3.04 17.24 -14.93
CA ASP A 137 -1.90 16.47 -15.46
C ASP A 137 -2.28 15.05 -15.92
N ASN A 138 -3.34 14.48 -15.32
CA ASN A 138 -3.87 13.16 -15.63
C ASN A 138 -5.06 13.18 -16.61
N ILE A 139 -5.36 14.32 -17.24
CA ILE A 139 -6.46 14.50 -18.18
C ILE A 139 -5.88 14.84 -19.55
N ARG A 140 -6.07 13.94 -20.53
CA ARG A 140 -5.58 14.15 -21.90
C ARG A 140 -6.56 14.86 -22.84
N GLU A 141 -7.85 14.81 -22.52
CA GLU A 141 -8.92 15.25 -23.42
C GLU A 141 -9.80 16.29 -22.73
N ALA A 142 -10.35 17.21 -23.53
CA ALA A 142 -11.37 18.11 -23.05
C ALA A 142 -12.59 17.31 -22.56
N MET A 143 -13.07 17.64 -21.36
CA MET A 143 -14.30 17.10 -20.81
C MET A 143 -15.46 17.57 -21.67
N TYR A 144 -16.36 16.67 -22.02
CA TYR A 144 -17.63 17.04 -22.65
C TYR A 144 -18.80 16.58 -21.81
N ASN A 145 -19.83 17.42 -21.75
CA ASN A 145 -21.06 17.07 -21.07
C ASN A 145 -21.80 16.00 -21.91
N THR A 146 -22.24 14.93 -21.24
CA THR A 146 -22.99 13.85 -21.88
C THR A 146 -24.48 13.92 -21.58
N ASN A 147 -24.94 14.93 -20.82
CA ASN A 147 -26.30 15.08 -20.30
C ASN A 147 -26.76 13.85 -19.50
N LEU A 148 -25.81 13.14 -18.88
CA LEU A 148 -26.05 11.96 -18.06
C LEU A 148 -25.85 12.26 -16.57
N PHE A 149 -25.85 13.54 -16.21
CA PHE A 149 -25.63 14.04 -14.84
C PHE A 149 -26.94 14.50 -14.23
N ASP A 150 -27.00 14.50 -12.90
CA ASP A 150 -28.20 14.90 -12.17
C ASP A 150 -28.36 16.43 -12.28
N GLU A 151 -29.38 16.87 -13.05
CA GLU A 151 -29.68 18.28 -13.34
C GLU A 151 -29.79 19.14 -12.08
N LYS A 152 -30.08 18.53 -10.92
CA LYS A 152 -30.16 19.27 -9.65
C LYS A 152 -28.85 19.94 -9.23
N TYR A 153 -27.71 19.51 -9.78
CA TYR A 153 -26.41 20.10 -9.50
C TYR A 153 -26.00 21.15 -10.54
N GLU A 154 -26.77 21.32 -11.61
CA GLU A 154 -26.48 22.32 -12.64
C GLU A 154 -26.79 23.72 -12.09
N VAL A 155 -25.77 24.58 -12.02
CA VAL A 155 -25.89 25.96 -11.55
C VAL A 155 -25.89 26.97 -12.69
N GLU A 156 -25.26 26.60 -13.80
CA GLU A 156 -25.26 27.32 -15.08
C GLU A 156 -25.16 26.27 -16.20
N GLU A 157 -25.49 26.63 -17.44
CA GLU A 157 -25.43 25.71 -18.58
C GLU A 157 -24.04 25.06 -18.67
N ASN A 158 -23.98 23.72 -18.56
CA ASN A 158 -22.75 22.93 -18.56
C ASN A 158 -21.80 23.18 -17.36
N VAL A 159 -22.30 23.72 -16.25
CA VAL A 159 -21.55 23.93 -15.01
C VAL A 159 -22.29 23.28 -13.84
N PHE A 160 -21.63 22.35 -13.17
CA PHE A 160 -22.21 21.56 -12.08
C PHE A 160 -21.48 21.80 -10.77
N GLU A 161 -22.23 22.06 -9.71
CA GLU A 161 -21.72 22.29 -8.36
C GLU A 161 -22.20 21.21 -7.38
N TYR A 162 -21.24 20.66 -6.64
CA TYR A 162 -21.48 19.59 -5.68
C TYR A 162 -20.93 20.02 -4.31
N ASP A 163 -21.84 20.26 -3.36
CA ASP A 163 -21.49 20.37 -1.95
C ASP A 163 -21.36 18.97 -1.35
N VAL A 164 -20.13 18.55 -1.05
CA VAL A 164 -19.85 17.20 -0.53
C VAL A 164 -20.34 17.13 0.92
N PRO A 165 -21.33 16.27 1.24
CA PRO A 165 -21.85 16.17 2.60
C PRO A 165 -20.76 15.71 3.57
N GLU A 166 -20.87 16.13 4.83
CA GLU A 166 -19.98 15.65 5.88
C GLU A 166 -19.94 14.12 5.94
N GLY A 167 -18.73 13.58 6.10
CA GLY A 167 -18.51 12.13 6.09
C GLY A 167 -18.72 11.44 4.73
N LYS A 168 -18.84 12.17 3.62
CA LYS A 168 -18.92 11.61 2.27
C LYS A 168 -17.72 11.99 1.40
N LEU A 169 -17.57 11.29 0.28
CA LEU A 169 -16.54 11.52 -0.73
C LEU A 169 -17.16 11.84 -2.08
N PHE A 170 -16.51 12.74 -2.83
CA PHE A 170 -16.77 12.93 -4.25
C PHE A 170 -15.56 12.40 -5.04
N VAL A 171 -15.80 11.42 -5.89
CA VAL A 171 -14.74 10.71 -6.63
C VAL A 171 -14.95 10.82 -8.13
N MET A 172 -13.85 10.89 -8.89
CA MET A 172 -13.86 10.92 -10.36
C MET A 172 -12.81 9.95 -10.91
N GLY A 173 -13.08 9.42 -12.11
CA GLY A 173 -12.05 8.71 -12.86
C GLY A 173 -11.12 9.70 -13.55
N ASP A 174 -9.84 9.35 -13.71
CA ASP A 174 -8.89 10.19 -14.44
C ASP A 174 -9.22 10.26 -15.94
N ASN A 175 -9.82 9.19 -16.49
CA ASN A 175 -10.47 9.24 -17.79
C ASN A 175 -11.87 9.85 -17.68
N ARG A 176 -11.91 11.19 -17.58
CA ARG A 176 -13.11 11.98 -17.28
C ARG A 176 -14.30 11.72 -18.19
N ASN A 177 -14.06 11.45 -19.47
CA ASN A 177 -15.12 11.22 -20.45
C ASN A 177 -15.64 9.77 -20.43
N ASN A 178 -14.87 8.82 -19.90
CA ASN A 178 -15.21 7.40 -19.89
C ASN A 178 -15.19 6.81 -18.47
N SER A 179 -15.78 7.53 -17.53
CA SER A 179 -15.85 7.14 -16.13
C SER A 179 -17.28 7.27 -15.60
N THR A 180 -17.78 6.17 -15.05
CA THR A 180 -18.98 6.19 -14.19
C THR A 180 -18.53 6.40 -12.76
N ASP A 181 -18.71 7.62 -12.26
CA ASP A 181 -18.19 8.11 -10.98
C ASP A 181 -19.19 9.07 -10.31
N SER A 182 -18.80 9.85 -9.30
CA SER A 182 -19.74 10.61 -8.46
C SER A 182 -20.63 11.58 -9.23
N ARG A 183 -20.24 12.00 -10.44
CA ARG A 183 -21.10 12.79 -11.33
C ARG A 183 -22.38 12.06 -11.74
N ARG A 184 -22.34 10.72 -11.79
CA ARG A 184 -23.49 9.85 -12.16
C ARG A 184 -24.03 9.03 -10.99
N ILE A 185 -23.15 8.54 -10.11
CA ILE A 185 -23.54 7.66 -8.99
C ILE A 185 -23.64 8.40 -7.66
N GLY A 186 -23.34 9.71 -7.62
CA GLY A 186 -23.39 10.53 -6.42
C GLY A 186 -22.23 10.28 -5.44
N PHE A 187 -22.39 10.77 -4.21
CA PHE A 187 -21.36 10.69 -3.18
C PHE A 187 -21.16 9.25 -2.67
N ILE A 188 -19.93 8.96 -2.25
CA ILE A 188 -19.49 7.65 -1.75
C ILE A 188 -19.37 7.68 -0.24
N ASP A 189 -19.79 6.61 0.44
CA ASP A 189 -19.51 6.43 1.86
C ASP A 189 -18.06 5.96 2.06
N PRO A 190 -17.27 6.57 2.97
CA PRO A 190 -15.96 6.05 3.33
C PRO A 190 -15.98 4.57 3.76
N SER A 191 -17.08 4.04 4.29
CA SER A 191 -17.22 2.61 4.60
C SER A 191 -17.14 1.70 3.37
N ASP A 192 -17.47 2.23 2.20
CA ASP A 192 -17.42 1.49 0.94
C ASP A 192 -16.00 1.40 0.36
N VAL A 193 -15.04 2.15 0.93
CA VAL A 193 -13.65 2.17 0.50
C VAL A 193 -12.91 0.95 1.04
N LEU A 194 -12.50 0.07 0.13
CA LEU A 194 -11.72 -1.13 0.44
C LEU A 194 -10.24 -0.81 0.74
N GLY A 195 -9.74 0.33 0.27
CA GLY A 195 -8.38 0.79 0.51
C GLY A 195 -7.83 1.72 -0.56
N LYS A 196 -6.66 2.30 -0.27
CA LYS A 196 -5.88 3.16 -1.17
C LYS A 196 -4.94 2.34 -2.02
N ALA A 197 -4.91 2.59 -3.32
CA ALA A 197 -3.87 2.09 -4.22
C ALA A 197 -2.55 2.80 -3.93
N VAL A 198 -1.51 2.03 -3.58
CA VAL A 198 -0.19 2.58 -3.19
C VAL A 198 0.93 2.19 -4.15
N LEU A 199 0.83 1.03 -4.79
CA LEU A 199 1.89 0.49 -5.64
C LEU A 199 1.29 -0.28 -6.82
N ARG A 200 1.84 -0.08 -8.02
CA ARG A 200 1.62 -0.96 -9.17
C ARG A 200 2.71 -2.03 -9.18
N LEU A 201 2.29 -3.29 -9.13
CA LEU A 201 3.18 -4.46 -9.19
C LEU A 201 3.42 -4.95 -10.61
N TYR A 202 2.42 -4.81 -11.48
CA TYR A 202 2.43 -5.32 -12.85
C TYR A 202 1.63 -4.40 -13.76
N PRO A 203 2.04 -4.17 -15.03
CA PRO A 203 3.25 -4.70 -15.68
C PRO A 203 4.55 -4.15 -15.06
N PHE A 204 5.63 -4.93 -15.13
CA PHE A 204 6.90 -4.58 -14.45
C PHE A 204 7.54 -3.31 -15.01
N ASP A 205 7.32 -2.99 -16.29
CA ASP A 205 7.82 -1.76 -16.92
C ASP A 205 7.19 -0.49 -16.35
N SER A 206 6.05 -0.63 -15.67
CA SER A 206 5.36 0.46 -14.97
C SER A 206 5.30 0.24 -13.46
N PHE A 207 6.17 -0.63 -12.92
CA PHE A 207 6.29 -0.84 -11.49
C PHE A 207 6.63 0.46 -10.79
N GLY A 208 5.86 0.82 -9.76
CA GLY A 208 6.10 2.06 -9.04
C GLY A 208 4.93 2.52 -8.18
N LYS A 209 5.15 3.64 -7.48
CA LYS A 209 4.12 4.27 -6.67
C LYS A 209 2.96 4.74 -7.55
N VAL A 210 1.74 4.51 -7.08
CA VAL A 210 0.53 5.05 -7.72
C VAL A 210 0.26 6.44 -7.15
N SER A 211 0.11 7.44 -8.02
CA SER A 211 -0.25 8.82 -7.69
C SER A 211 -1.13 9.42 -8.76
#